data_AF-A0A7L1U0E4-F1
#
_entry.id   AF-A0A7L1U0E4-F1
#
_cell.length_a   1.000
_cell.length_b   1.000
_cell.length_c   1.000
_cell.angle_alpha   90.00
_cell.angle_beta   90.00
_cell.angle_gamma   90.00
#
_symmetry.space_group_name_H-M   'P 1'
#
loop_
_entity.id
_entity.type
_entity.pdbx_description
1 polymer ?
#
loop_
_entity_poly.entity_id
_entity_poly.type
_entity_poly.pdbx_seq_one_letter_code
_entity_poly.pdbx_strand_id
1 'polypeptide(L)'
;LGRAVLRRPRQAFLAALLFSLSPAGVFMAAAYSESMFACLALGAMWQLEKGRGWRAGLLFSLASGARANGLLNAGFLLYARGRRFALQLQAGPAPLRKPPLLWRQVLSLASSAALTCAGVCLPFALFQYYAYLRFCGPGAGLGQPIPEPLLQLARDKGYRVVGTAGAKPPWCSQRFPVVYSYIQDTYWNVGFLRYFELRQIPNFLLALPVILLGSWAAWTYASTNPRHCLTLGLEKSKSEERGKARDGFCGPAAFVYVVHSTALLAFGFFCMHVQVLTRFLGSSSPILYWFPAHLLQEHEPLLWSTGTDNPTSGKPLRGKSPSSCGKGASDNPIVRLLLNWRSITPLSKSILGFFLGYWLLGLILHCNFYPWT
;
A
#
# COMPACT_ATOMS: atom_id res chain seq x y z
N LEU A 1 -5.91 -8.16 8.72
CA LEU A 1 -6.14 -8.12 7.25
C LEU A 1 -5.75 -9.42 6.55
N GLY A 2 -4.46 -9.84 6.55
CA GLY A 2 -3.97 -10.98 5.76
C GLY A 2 -4.78 -12.29 5.90
N ARG A 3 -5.19 -12.67 7.12
CA ARG A 3 -6.04 -13.86 7.34
C ARG A 3 -7.40 -13.79 6.64
N ALA A 4 -7.99 -12.60 6.52
CA ALA A 4 -9.30 -12.41 5.89
C ALA A 4 -9.21 -12.53 4.36
N VAL A 5 -8.14 -11.97 3.77
CA VAL A 5 -7.96 -11.93 2.31
C VAL A 5 -7.30 -13.20 1.78
N LEU A 6 -6.15 -13.57 2.34
CA LEU A 6 -5.35 -14.70 1.85
C LEU A 6 -5.94 -16.05 2.26
N ARG A 7 -6.74 -16.11 3.34
CA ARG A 7 -7.30 -17.35 3.91
C ARG A 7 -6.29 -18.45 4.29
N ARG A 8 -4.98 -18.16 4.17
CA ARG A 8 -3.87 -19.00 4.65
C ARG A 8 -3.24 -18.38 5.89
N PRO A 9 -3.41 -18.97 7.09
CA PRO A 9 -2.93 -18.37 8.34
C PRO A 9 -1.40 -18.28 8.40
N ARG A 10 -0.68 -19.30 7.92
CA ARG A 10 0.80 -19.31 7.88
C ARG A 10 1.36 -18.15 7.04
N GLN A 11 0.83 -17.98 5.83
CA GLN A 11 1.24 -16.89 4.93
C GLN A 11 0.91 -15.52 5.52
N ALA A 12 -0.27 -15.36 6.12
CA ALA A 12 -0.66 -14.12 6.78
C ALA A 12 0.23 -13.79 7.98
N PHE A 13 0.67 -14.80 8.74
CA PHE A 13 1.60 -14.64 9.85
C PHE A 13 2.99 -14.24 9.37
N LEU A 14 3.54 -14.93 8.36
CA LEU A 14 4.82 -14.56 7.74
C LEU A 14 4.81 -13.12 7.22
N ALA A 15 3.74 -12.70 6.55
CA ALA A 15 3.62 -11.33 6.08
C ALA A 15 3.60 -10.30 7.23
N ALA A 16 2.97 -10.64 8.36
CA ALA A 16 2.97 -9.77 9.54
C ALA A 16 4.38 -9.63 10.14
N LEU A 17 5.15 -10.72 10.18
CA LEU A 17 6.54 -10.68 10.64
C LEU A 17 7.43 -9.86 9.70
N LEU A 18 7.24 -9.98 8.38
CA LEU A 18 7.92 -9.16 7.39
C LEU A 18 7.52 -7.68 7.48
N PHE A 19 6.27 -7.38 7.82
CA PHE A 19 5.83 -6.01 8.12
C PHE A 19 6.55 -5.43 9.34
N SER A 20 6.74 -6.22 10.39
CA SER A 20 7.52 -5.79 11.57
C SER A 20 8.99 -5.51 11.25
N LEU A 21 9.56 -6.20 10.26
CA LEU A 21 10.92 -6.01 9.74
C LEU A 21 10.94 -5.22 8.43
N SER A 22 9.96 -4.33 8.24
CA SER A 22 9.78 -3.60 6.98
C SER A 22 11.04 -2.81 6.59
N PRO A 23 11.41 -2.77 5.30
CA PRO A 23 12.43 -1.86 4.77
C PRO A 23 12.17 -0.37 5.11
N ALA A 24 10.90 -0.02 5.32
CA ALA A 24 10.47 1.32 5.74
C ALA A 24 10.28 1.44 7.27
N GLY A 25 10.82 0.49 8.05
CA GLY A 25 10.53 0.31 9.47
C GLY A 25 10.80 1.54 10.34
N VAL A 26 11.82 2.33 10.00
CA VAL A 26 12.12 3.60 10.69
C VAL A 26 10.93 4.56 10.66
N PHE A 27 10.29 4.74 9.50
CA PHE A 27 9.12 5.61 9.35
C PHE A 27 7.85 5.00 9.98
N MET A 28 7.86 3.70 10.28
CA MET A 28 6.78 3.03 11.00
C MET A 28 6.94 3.14 12.52
N ALA A 29 8.16 3.30 13.01
CA ALA A 29 8.49 3.35 14.43
C ALA A 29 8.64 4.78 14.96
N ALA A 30 9.24 5.68 14.17
CA ALA A 30 9.38 7.09 14.52
C ALA A 30 8.06 7.87 14.30
N ALA A 31 7.99 9.07 14.86
CA ALA A 31 6.81 9.96 14.81
C ALA A 31 6.58 10.59 13.41
N TYR A 32 6.38 9.73 12.42
CA TYR A 32 6.06 10.08 11.04
C TYR A 32 4.60 9.77 10.71
N SER A 33 4.04 10.44 9.69
CA SER A 33 2.65 10.21 9.30
C SER A 33 2.44 8.85 8.61
N GLU A 34 3.51 8.20 8.14
CA GLU A 34 3.51 6.86 7.55
C GLU A 34 2.93 5.79 8.49
N SER A 35 3.27 5.82 9.78
CA SER A 35 2.79 4.83 10.77
C SER A 35 1.29 4.97 11.03
N MET A 36 0.82 6.20 11.26
CA MET A 36 -0.60 6.53 11.42
C MET A 36 -1.38 6.20 10.15
N PHE A 37 -0.82 6.55 8.98
CA PHE A 37 -1.42 6.22 7.69
C PHE A 37 -1.56 4.71 7.47
N ALA A 38 -0.50 3.94 7.71
CA ALA A 38 -0.52 2.49 7.55
C ALA A 38 -1.55 1.84 8.48
N CYS A 39 -1.63 2.28 9.74
CA CYS A 39 -2.62 1.80 10.70
C CYS A 39 -4.05 2.06 10.20
N LEU A 40 -4.35 3.30 9.79
CA LEU A 40 -5.67 3.69 9.31
C LEU A 40 -6.04 3.00 7.99
N ALA A 41 -5.12 2.95 7.01
CA ALA A 41 -5.36 2.36 5.70
C ALA A 41 -5.52 0.83 5.77
N LEU A 42 -4.61 0.11 6.43
CA LEU A 42 -4.71 -1.34 6.60
C LEU A 42 -5.89 -1.72 7.51
N GLY A 43 -6.19 -0.89 8.50
CA GLY A 43 -7.39 -0.99 9.34
C GLY A 43 -8.67 -0.84 8.53
N ALA A 44 -8.75 0.17 7.66
CA ALA A 44 -9.88 0.41 6.77
C ALA A 44 -10.11 -0.77 5.81
N MET A 45 -9.04 -1.25 5.17
CA MET A 45 -9.07 -2.45 4.33
C MET A 45 -9.62 -3.66 5.12
N TRP A 46 -9.22 -3.83 6.38
CA TRP A 46 -9.71 -4.94 7.20
C TRP A 46 -11.19 -4.79 7.56
N GLN A 47 -11.65 -3.58 7.86
CA GLN A 47 -13.07 -3.32 8.11
C GLN A 47 -13.92 -3.56 6.86
N LEU A 48 -13.38 -3.23 5.68
CA LEU A 48 -14.05 -3.46 4.41
C LEU A 48 -14.26 -4.96 4.15
N GLU A 49 -13.23 -5.78 4.38
CA GLU A 49 -13.30 -7.24 4.27
C GLU A 49 -14.25 -7.87 5.30
N LYS A 50 -14.44 -7.24 6.46
CA LYS A 50 -15.45 -7.64 7.45
C LYS A 50 -16.87 -7.20 7.11
N GLY A 51 -17.09 -6.56 5.96
CA GLY A 51 -18.39 -6.05 5.52
C GLY A 51 -18.82 -4.73 6.19
N ARG A 52 -17.98 -4.14 7.05
CA ARG A 52 -18.30 -2.92 7.82
C ARG A 52 -17.91 -1.67 7.02
N GLY A 53 -18.62 -1.44 5.92
CA GLY A 53 -18.29 -0.42 4.91
C GLY A 53 -18.23 1.02 5.43
N TRP A 54 -19.08 1.40 6.38
CA TRP A 54 -19.05 2.76 6.95
C TRP A 54 -17.80 3.00 7.81
N ARG A 55 -17.39 2.01 8.62
CA ARG A 55 -16.14 2.08 9.41
C ARG A 55 -14.93 2.15 8.49
N ALA A 56 -14.95 1.37 7.41
CA ALA A 56 -13.92 1.45 6.37
C ALA A 56 -13.86 2.84 5.74
N GLY A 57 -15.01 3.43 5.38
CA GLY A 57 -15.10 4.78 4.84
C GLY A 57 -14.53 5.85 5.77
N LEU A 58 -14.87 5.80 7.05
CA LEU A 58 -14.32 6.72 8.05
C LEU A 58 -12.79 6.57 8.18
N LEU A 59 -12.29 5.34 8.30
CA LEU A 59 -10.85 5.09 8.41
C LEU A 59 -10.09 5.50 7.14
N PHE A 60 -10.66 5.29 5.93
CA PHE A 60 -10.05 5.77 4.68
C PHE A 60 -10.05 7.30 4.56
N SER A 61 -11.09 7.96 5.06
CA SER A 61 -11.13 9.42 5.16
C SER A 61 -10.01 9.92 6.09
N LEU A 62 -9.91 9.37 7.30
CA LEU A 62 -8.83 9.72 8.24
C LEU A 62 -7.44 9.42 7.66
N ALA A 63 -7.28 8.30 6.93
CA ALA A 63 -6.02 8.00 6.24
C ALA A 63 -5.67 9.07 5.19
N SER A 64 -6.66 9.59 4.46
CA SER A 64 -6.46 10.69 3.51
C SER A 64 -6.10 12.01 4.19
N GLY A 65 -6.57 12.21 5.43
CA GLY A 65 -6.15 13.33 6.28
C GLY A 65 -4.71 13.18 6.80
N ALA A 66 -4.28 11.95 7.10
CA ALA A 66 -2.91 11.68 7.51
C ALA A 66 -1.93 11.92 6.35
N ARG A 67 -2.29 11.51 5.13
CA ARG A 67 -1.48 11.66 3.92
C ARG A 67 -2.32 11.70 2.64
N ALA A 68 -1.91 12.54 1.68
CA ALA A 68 -2.64 12.74 0.42
C ALA A 68 -2.77 11.46 -0.45
N ASN A 69 -1.86 10.50 -0.34
CA ASN A 69 -1.98 9.21 -1.05
C ASN A 69 -3.16 8.36 -0.56
N GLY A 70 -3.76 8.68 0.59
CA GLY A 70 -5.01 8.09 1.04
C GLY A 70 -6.20 8.33 0.09
N LEU A 71 -6.16 9.37 -0.74
CA LEU A 71 -7.20 9.65 -1.74
C LEU A 71 -7.41 8.46 -2.69
N LEU A 72 -6.32 7.75 -3.05
CA LEU A 72 -6.38 6.58 -3.91
C LEU A 72 -7.08 5.38 -3.26
N ASN A 73 -7.23 5.38 -1.93
CA ASN A 73 -7.96 4.34 -1.23
C ASN A 73 -9.48 4.41 -1.45
N ALA A 74 -10.02 5.52 -1.98
CA ALA A 74 -11.41 5.57 -2.44
C ALA A 74 -11.71 4.45 -3.44
N GLY A 75 -10.71 4.05 -4.24
CA GLY A 75 -10.77 2.94 -5.18
C GLY A 75 -11.21 1.61 -4.54
N PHE A 76 -10.81 1.30 -3.30
CA PHE A 76 -11.26 0.07 -2.61
C PHE A 76 -12.78 0.08 -2.37
N LEU A 77 -13.32 1.22 -1.95
CA LEU A 77 -14.76 1.35 -1.68
C LEU A 77 -15.58 1.37 -2.97
N LEU A 78 -15.07 2.03 -4.02
CA LEU A 78 -15.67 2.03 -5.34
C LEU A 78 -15.70 0.62 -5.93
N TYR A 79 -14.57 -0.08 -5.87
CA TYR A 79 -14.46 -1.46 -6.34
C TYR A 79 -15.40 -2.40 -5.59
N ALA A 80 -15.43 -2.34 -4.24
CA ALA A 80 -16.30 -3.19 -3.44
C ALA A 80 -17.80 -2.98 -3.78
N ARG A 81 -18.22 -1.74 -4.00
CA ARG A 81 -19.60 -1.42 -4.42
C ARG A 81 -19.87 -1.84 -5.86
N GLY A 82 -18.97 -1.51 -6.78
CA GLY A 82 -19.07 -1.86 -8.20
C GLY A 82 -19.13 -3.38 -8.42
N ARG A 83 -18.31 -4.16 -7.70
CA ARG A 83 -18.34 -5.63 -7.74
C ARG A 83 -19.68 -6.18 -7.25
N ARG A 84 -20.22 -5.67 -6.13
CA ARG A 84 -21.55 -6.09 -5.65
C ARG A 84 -22.64 -5.80 -6.67
N PHE A 85 -22.61 -4.63 -7.28
CA PHE A 85 -23.56 -4.24 -8.33
C PHE A 85 -23.43 -5.13 -9.57
N ALA A 86 -22.22 -5.38 -10.06
CA ALA A 86 -21.98 -6.25 -11.21
C ALA A 86 -22.49 -7.69 -10.97
N LEU A 87 -22.24 -8.24 -9.78
CA LEU A 87 -22.72 -9.56 -9.39
C LEU A 87 -24.26 -9.60 -9.26
N GLN A 88 -24.87 -8.53 -8.74
CA GLN A 88 -26.33 -8.40 -8.71
C GLN A 88 -26.95 -8.35 -10.12
N LEU A 89 -26.30 -7.72 -11.08
CA LEU A 89 -26.78 -7.70 -12.47
C LEU A 89 -26.69 -9.08 -13.14
N GLN A 90 -25.62 -9.82 -12.85
CA GLN A 90 -25.40 -11.16 -13.40
C GLN A 90 -26.37 -12.20 -12.82
N ALA A 91 -26.55 -12.21 -11.49
CA ALA A 91 -27.35 -13.23 -10.79
C ALA A 91 -28.78 -12.78 -10.41
N GLY A 92 -29.11 -11.50 -10.62
CA GLY A 92 -30.39 -10.93 -10.20
C GLY A 92 -31.58 -11.40 -11.05
N PRO A 93 -32.80 -11.45 -10.47
CA PRO A 93 -33.98 -11.89 -11.18
C PRO A 93 -34.36 -10.92 -12.30
N ALA A 94 -34.96 -11.44 -13.39
CA ALA A 94 -35.32 -10.68 -14.60
C ALA A 94 -35.99 -9.30 -14.38
N PRO A 95 -36.85 -9.07 -13.35
CA PRO A 95 -37.46 -7.76 -13.11
C PRO A 95 -36.46 -6.65 -12.74
N LEU A 96 -35.29 -6.99 -12.16
CA LEU A 96 -34.24 -6.00 -11.84
C LEU A 96 -33.57 -5.42 -13.08
N ARG A 97 -33.68 -6.09 -14.23
CA ARG A 97 -33.11 -5.63 -15.51
C ARG A 97 -34.03 -4.70 -16.28
N LYS A 98 -35.24 -4.41 -15.77
CA LYS A 98 -36.15 -3.45 -16.40
C LYS A 98 -35.54 -2.04 -16.41
N PRO A 99 -35.63 -1.29 -17.53
CA PRO A 99 -34.95 0.00 -17.70
C PRO A 99 -35.18 1.02 -16.56
N PRO A 100 -36.41 1.23 -16.02
CA PRO A 100 -36.61 2.22 -14.96
C PRO A 100 -36.00 1.80 -13.61
N LEU A 101 -36.00 0.49 -13.30
CA LEU A 101 -35.37 -0.02 -12.07
C LEU A 101 -33.85 0.00 -12.18
N LEU A 102 -33.31 -0.39 -13.35
CA LEU A 102 -31.88 -0.34 -13.64
C LEU A 102 -31.35 1.10 -13.51
N TRP A 103 -32.03 2.08 -14.11
CA TRP A 103 -31.63 3.50 -14.02
C TRP A 103 -31.60 4.00 -12.58
N ARG A 104 -32.60 3.65 -11.76
CA ARG A 104 -32.61 3.97 -10.32
C ARG A 104 -31.43 3.35 -9.58
N GLN A 105 -31.09 2.09 -9.87
CA GLN A 105 -29.94 1.43 -9.25
C GLN A 105 -28.61 2.05 -9.67
N VAL A 106 -28.46 2.39 -10.96
CA VAL A 106 -27.26 3.08 -11.48
C VAL A 106 -27.11 4.46 -10.84
N LEU A 107 -28.18 5.24 -10.77
CA LEU A 107 -28.18 6.54 -10.09
C LEU A 107 -27.84 6.39 -8.59
N SER A 108 -28.39 5.38 -7.92
CA SER A 108 -28.06 5.10 -6.51
C SER A 108 -26.61 4.68 -6.32
N LEU A 109 -26.03 3.94 -7.26
CA LEU A 109 -24.61 3.58 -7.23
C LEU A 109 -23.74 4.81 -7.46
N ALA A 110 -24.08 5.64 -8.45
CA ALA A 110 -23.36 6.87 -8.78
C ALA A 110 -23.38 7.86 -7.62
N SER A 111 -24.55 8.08 -6.99
CA SER A 111 -24.67 8.95 -5.83
C SER A 111 -23.91 8.42 -4.61
N SER A 112 -23.97 7.10 -4.35
CA SER A 112 -23.20 6.47 -3.28
C SER A 112 -21.68 6.54 -3.52
N ALA A 113 -21.25 6.36 -4.77
CA ALA A 113 -19.86 6.51 -5.19
C ALA A 113 -19.37 7.95 -5.00
N ALA A 114 -20.15 8.94 -5.47
CA ALA A 114 -19.83 10.36 -5.31
C ALA A 114 -19.74 10.75 -3.82
N LEU A 115 -20.69 10.33 -2.99
CA LEU A 115 -20.66 10.58 -1.55
C LEU A 115 -19.44 9.93 -0.88
N THR A 116 -19.07 8.73 -1.31
CA THR A 116 -17.90 8.03 -0.79
C THR A 116 -16.61 8.75 -1.16
N CYS A 117 -16.45 9.15 -2.43
CA CYS A 117 -15.31 9.94 -2.87
C CYS A 117 -15.24 11.28 -2.14
N ALA A 118 -16.36 11.99 -2.01
CA ALA A 118 -16.43 13.24 -1.27
C ALA A 118 -15.99 13.06 0.20
N GLY A 119 -16.47 12.01 0.87
CA GLY A 119 -16.07 11.70 2.25
C GLY A 119 -14.59 11.37 2.41
N VAL A 120 -14.00 10.62 1.46
CA VAL A 120 -12.55 10.31 1.47
C VAL A 120 -11.72 11.55 1.16
N CYS A 121 -12.16 12.38 0.21
CA CYS A 121 -11.47 13.61 -0.17
C CYS A 121 -11.62 14.76 0.84
N LEU A 122 -12.61 14.69 1.75
CA LEU A 122 -12.96 15.79 2.65
C LEU A 122 -11.78 16.30 3.49
N PRO A 123 -10.99 15.46 4.20
CA PRO A 123 -9.88 15.97 5.01
C PRO A 123 -8.80 16.67 4.18
N PHE A 124 -8.52 16.15 2.98
CA PHE A 124 -7.60 16.81 2.04
C PHE A 124 -8.14 18.17 1.60
N ALA A 125 -9.42 18.23 1.21
CA ALA A 125 -10.07 19.48 0.79
C ALA A 125 -10.12 20.52 1.91
N LEU A 126 -10.42 20.11 3.15
CA LEU A 126 -10.40 20.98 4.33
C LEU A 126 -9.00 21.57 4.57
N PHE A 127 -7.95 20.76 4.41
CA PHE A 127 -6.57 21.26 4.50
C PHE A 127 -6.22 22.24 3.38
N GLN A 128 -6.61 21.96 2.13
CA GLN A 128 -6.41 22.91 1.02
C GLN A 128 -7.14 24.23 1.28
N TYR A 129 -8.37 24.17 1.77
CA TYR A 129 -9.17 25.36 2.11
C TYR A 129 -8.55 26.15 3.27
N TYR A 130 -8.10 25.48 4.32
CA TYR A 130 -7.36 26.10 5.42
C TYR A 130 -6.11 26.84 4.93
N ALA A 131 -5.31 26.20 4.07
CA ALA A 131 -4.13 26.82 3.49
C ALA A 131 -4.50 28.03 2.60
N TYR A 132 -5.57 27.93 1.82
CA TYR A 132 -6.07 29.04 1.00
C TYR A 132 -6.47 30.25 1.86
N LEU A 133 -7.24 30.04 2.94
CA LEU A 133 -7.60 31.14 3.86
C LEU A 133 -6.36 31.81 4.44
N ARG A 134 -5.32 31.03 4.76
CA ARG A 134 -4.10 31.53 5.39
C ARG A 134 -3.18 32.30 4.43
N PHE A 135 -3.03 31.84 3.19
CA PHE A 135 -2.09 32.42 2.22
C PHE A 135 -2.74 33.37 1.20
N CYS A 136 -4.02 33.20 0.89
CA CYS A 136 -4.72 33.93 -0.17
C CYS A 136 -5.80 34.90 0.34
N GLY A 137 -6.23 34.75 1.60
CA GLY A 137 -7.30 35.54 2.23
C GLY A 137 -6.94 37.00 2.49
N PRO A 138 -7.94 37.89 2.64
CA PRO A 138 -7.73 39.27 3.05
C PRO A 138 -7.13 39.29 4.46
N GLY A 139 -5.93 39.84 4.60
CA GLY A 139 -5.16 39.84 5.85
C GLY A 139 -4.19 38.67 6.05
N ALA A 140 -3.83 37.95 4.98
CA ALA A 140 -2.73 37.00 4.98
C ALA A 140 -1.42 37.67 5.47
N GLY A 141 -1.03 37.42 6.73
CA GLY A 141 0.13 38.02 7.38
C GLY A 141 -0.17 38.70 8.73
N LEU A 142 -1.44 38.96 9.06
CA LEU A 142 -1.86 39.64 10.30
C LEU A 142 -1.91 38.75 11.54
N GLY A 143 -1.52 37.47 11.45
CA GLY A 143 -1.68 36.52 12.55
C GLY A 143 -0.43 35.71 12.82
N GLN A 144 -0.09 35.63 14.11
CA GLN A 144 0.96 34.85 14.78
C GLN A 144 2.42 35.03 14.30
N PRO A 145 3.34 35.43 15.19
CA PRO A 145 4.76 35.45 14.89
C PRO A 145 5.24 34.03 14.58
N ILE A 146 5.88 33.86 13.44
CA ILE A 146 6.50 32.59 13.06
C ILE A 146 7.81 32.48 13.86
N PRO A 147 8.07 31.36 14.56
CA PRO A 147 9.32 31.17 15.28
C PRO A 147 10.55 31.40 14.39
N GLU A 148 11.57 32.09 14.91
CA GLU A 148 12.79 32.42 14.16
C GLU A 148 13.47 31.20 13.49
N PRO A 149 13.52 30.00 14.12
CA PRO A 149 14.08 28.82 13.45
C PRO A 149 13.36 28.45 12.14
N LEU A 150 12.04 28.65 12.07
CA LEU A 150 11.26 28.38 10.86
C LEU A 150 11.44 29.47 9.81
N LEU A 151 11.66 30.72 10.24
CA LEU A 151 12.01 31.82 9.34
C LEU A 151 13.40 31.60 8.73
N GLN A 152 14.38 31.17 9.53
CA GLN A 152 15.70 30.82 9.04
C GLN A 152 15.62 29.68 8.03
N LEU A 153 14.92 28.59 8.35
CA LEU A 153 14.68 27.49 7.40
C LEU A 153 14.03 27.98 6.10
N ALA A 154 13.05 28.88 6.20
CA ALA A 154 12.39 29.44 5.03
C ALA A 154 13.34 30.28 4.17
N ARG A 155 14.23 31.07 4.78
CA ARG A 155 15.27 31.82 4.07
C ARG A 155 16.26 30.87 3.38
N ASP A 156 16.76 29.86 4.11
CA ASP A 156 17.74 28.88 3.61
C ASP A 156 17.20 28.04 2.45
N LYS A 157 15.90 27.71 2.49
CA LYS A 157 15.23 26.90 1.45
C LYS A 157 14.51 27.73 0.40
N GLY A 158 14.51 29.06 0.50
CA GLY A 158 13.76 29.95 -0.39
C GLY A 158 12.24 29.77 -0.33
N TYR A 159 11.70 29.34 0.81
CA TYR A 159 10.26 29.16 0.99
C TYR A 159 9.55 30.51 1.15
N ARG A 160 8.39 30.64 0.51
CA ARG A 160 7.54 31.82 0.68
C ARG A 160 6.85 31.75 2.03
N VAL A 161 7.04 32.79 2.82
CA VAL A 161 6.41 32.98 4.12
C VAL A 161 5.14 33.84 3.95
N VAL A 162 4.15 33.61 4.81
CA VAL A 162 2.93 34.42 4.83
C VAL A 162 3.28 35.87 5.21
N GLY A 163 2.80 36.85 4.43
CA GLY A 163 2.89 38.28 4.77
C GLY A 163 4.19 38.99 4.41
N THR A 164 5.22 38.32 3.89
CA THR A 164 6.56 38.94 3.69
C THR A 164 6.76 39.69 2.37
N ALA A 165 5.80 39.71 1.44
CA ALA A 165 6.04 40.28 0.10
C ALA A 165 4.90 41.11 -0.51
N GLY A 166 3.76 41.31 0.16
CA GLY A 166 2.57 41.98 -0.41
C GLY A 166 1.91 41.28 -1.61
N ALA A 167 2.67 40.46 -2.36
CA ALA A 167 2.23 39.67 -3.49
C ALA A 167 1.72 38.30 -3.03
N LYS A 168 0.49 37.98 -3.43
CA LYS A 168 -0.10 36.65 -3.21
C LYS A 168 0.71 35.59 -3.96
N PRO A 169 0.82 34.36 -3.42
CA PRO A 169 1.37 33.23 -4.16
C PRO A 169 0.65 33.01 -5.50
N PRO A 170 1.36 32.59 -6.57
CA PRO A 170 0.76 32.43 -7.91
C PRO A 170 -0.32 31.35 -7.94
N TRP A 171 -0.28 30.37 -7.04
CA TRP A 171 -1.34 29.37 -6.93
C TRP A 171 -2.67 29.94 -6.43
N CYS A 172 -2.68 31.11 -5.79
CA CYS A 172 -3.92 31.78 -5.36
C CYS A 172 -4.77 32.27 -6.54
N SER A 173 -4.17 32.56 -7.70
CA SER A 173 -4.88 33.03 -8.90
C SER A 173 -5.22 31.90 -9.90
N GLN A 174 -4.87 30.65 -9.58
CA GLN A 174 -5.22 29.51 -10.41
C GLN A 174 -6.71 29.17 -10.30
N ARG A 175 -7.27 28.61 -11.37
CA ARG A 175 -8.68 28.17 -11.43
C ARG A 175 -9.06 27.22 -10.28
N PHE A 176 -8.12 26.37 -9.87
CA PHE A 176 -8.23 25.51 -8.70
C PHE A 176 -7.00 25.73 -7.82
N PRO A 177 -7.10 26.54 -6.75
CA PRO A 177 -5.96 26.90 -5.93
C PRO A 177 -5.58 25.75 -4.98
N VAL A 178 -4.73 24.83 -5.46
CA VAL A 178 -4.26 23.66 -4.71
C VAL A 178 -2.82 23.87 -4.28
N VAL A 179 -2.60 24.20 -3.00
CA VAL A 179 -1.26 24.45 -2.46
C VAL A 179 -0.37 23.20 -2.55
N TYR A 180 -0.97 22.01 -2.43
CA TYR A 180 -0.22 20.75 -2.50
C TYR A 180 0.51 20.58 -3.84
N SER A 181 -0.19 20.77 -4.96
CA SER A 181 0.41 20.68 -6.30
C SER A 181 1.45 21.78 -6.54
N TYR A 182 1.21 22.99 -6.04
CA TYR A 182 2.19 24.08 -6.11
C TYR A 182 3.48 23.75 -5.35
N ILE A 183 3.39 23.23 -4.12
CA ILE A 183 4.57 22.86 -3.33
C ILE A 183 5.35 21.74 -4.02
N GLN A 184 4.64 20.72 -4.52
CA GLN A 184 5.26 19.59 -5.24
C GLN A 184 6.04 20.06 -6.46
N ASP A 185 5.47 20.96 -7.26
CA ASP A 185 6.10 21.48 -8.46
C ASP A 185 7.24 22.45 -8.15
N THR A 186 6.97 23.51 -7.37
CA THR A 186 7.89 24.63 -7.17
C THR A 186 9.04 24.30 -6.22
N TYR A 187 8.78 23.57 -5.13
CA TYR A 187 9.79 23.34 -4.08
C TYR A 187 10.41 21.96 -4.11
N TRP A 188 9.67 20.96 -4.60
CA TRP A 188 10.15 19.57 -4.60
C TRP A 188 10.52 19.07 -5.99
N ASN A 189 10.21 19.82 -7.06
CA ASN A 189 10.42 19.41 -8.45
C ASN A 189 9.82 18.03 -8.80
N VAL A 190 8.67 17.71 -8.19
CA VAL A 190 7.95 16.46 -8.41
C VAL A 190 7.09 16.60 -9.66
N GLY A 191 7.20 15.63 -10.57
CA GLY A 191 6.43 15.60 -11.80
C GLY A 191 6.76 14.39 -12.66
N PHE A 192 5.99 14.19 -13.73
CA PHE A 192 6.19 13.06 -14.63
C PHE A 192 7.60 13.10 -15.25
N LEU A 193 8.38 12.04 -15.00
CA LEU A 193 9.75 11.81 -15.47
C LEU A 193 10.79 12.87 -15.07
N ARG A 194 10.46 13.85 -14.23
CA ARG A 194 11.40 14.92 -13.82
C ARG A 194 12.60 14.41 -13.01
N TYR A 195 12.46 13.26 -12.36
CA TYR A 195 13.52 12.66 -11.55
C TYR A 195 14.48 11.75 -12.34
N PHE A 196 14.23 11.52 -13.64
CA PHE A 196 14.98 10.58 -14.47
C PHE A 196 16.28 11.22 -15.01
N GLU A 197 17.19 11.53 -14.09
CA GLU A 197 18.52 12.06 -14.39
C GLU A 197 19.60 11.02 -14.07
N LEU A 198 20.71 11.03 -14.83
CA LEU A 198 21.85 10.11 -14.60
C LEU A 198 22.45 10.24 -13.20
N ARG A 199 22.39 11.44 -12.60
CA ARG A 199 22.87 11.69 -11.23
C ARG A 199 22.06 10.92 -10.18
N GLN A 200 20.83 10.52 -10.51
CA GLN A 200 19.92 9.83 -9.59
C GLN A 200 20.05 8.30 -9.64
N ILE A 201 20.94 7.73 -10.47
CA ILE A 201 21.15 6.27 -10.56
C ILE A 201 21.29 5.58 -9.19
N PRO A 202 22.05 6.11 -8.21
CA PRO A 202 22.12 5.50 -6.88
C PRO A 202 20.75 5.37 -6.19
N ASN A 203 19.87 6.34 -6.37
CA ASN A 203 18.51 6.33 -5.82
C ASN A 203 17.60 5.32 -6.53
N PHE A 204 17.78 5.12 -7.83
CA PHE A 204 17.12 4.03 -8.57
C PHE A 204 17.58 2.66 -8.08
N LEU A 205 18.89 2.48 -7.82
CA LEU A 205 19.43 1.24 -7.26
C LEU A 205 18.88 0.96 -5.85
N LEU A 206 18.71 2.01 -5.03
CA LEU A 206 18.09 1.90 -3.71
C LEU A 206 16.60 1.52 -3.78
N ALA A 207 15.86 1.96 -4.79
CA ALA A 207 14.45 1.59 -4.95
C ALA A 207 14.25 0.25 -5.69
N LEU A 208 15.29 -0.25 -6.37
CA LEU A 208 15.22 -1.41 -7.26
C LEU A 208 14.58 -2.65 -6.61
N PRO A 209 14.91 -3.05 -5.36
CA PRO A 209 14.30 -4.24 -4.78
C PRO A 209 12.77 -4.15 -4.65
N VAL A 210 12.25 -2.97 -4.29
CA VAL A 210 10.80 -2.75 -4.15
C VAL A 210 10.12 -2.70 -5.52
N ILE A 211 10.78 -2.09 -6.52
CA ILE A 211 10.28 -2.06 -7.91
C ILE A 211 10.18 -3.49 -8.45
N LEU A 212 11.23 -4.29 -8.28
CA LEU A 212 11.27 -5.68 -8.74
C LEU A 212 10.23 -6.53 -8.02
N LEU A 213 10.16 -6.46 -6.68
CA LEU A 213 9.18 -7.22 -5.90
C LEU A 213 7.74 -6.84 -6.25
N GLY A 214 7.44 -5.54 -6.39
CA GLY A 214 6.11 -5.05 -6.74
C GLY A 214 5.71 -5.44 -8.17
N SER A 215 6.63 -5.33 -9.12
CA SER A 215 6.40 -5.72 -10.52
C SER A 215 6.23 -7.23 -10.65
N TRP A 216 7.04 -8.02 -9.93
CA TRP A 216 6.94 -9.47 -9.90
C TRP A 216 5.64 -9.95 -9.25
N ALA A 217 5.19 -9.29 -8.18
CA ALA A 217 3.89 -9.55 -7.57
C ALA A 217 2.74 -9.35 -8.58
N ALA A 218 2.77 -8.23 -9.31
CA ALA A 218 1.79 -7.91 -10.34
C ALA A 218 1.81 -8.93 -11.49
N TRP A 219 3.00 -9.23 -12.01
CA TRP A 219 3.20 -10.21 -13.07
C TRP A 219 2.71 -11.60 -12.69
N THR A 220 3.09 -12.09 -11.51
CA THR A 220 2.70 -13.42 -11.00
C THR A 220 1.19 -13.53 -10.85
N TYR A 221 0.53 -12.48 -10.34
CA TYR A 221 -0.92 -12.48 -10.22
C TYR A 221 -1.60 -12.47 -11.59
N ALA A 222 -1.14 -11.61 -12.51
CA ALA A 222 -1.72 -11.44 -13.84
C ALA A 222 -1.56 -12.68 -14.72
N SER A 223 -0.38 -13.32 -14.69
CA SER A 223 -0.12 -14.56 -15.44
C SER A 223 -0.91 -15.75 -14.90
N THR A 224 -1.14 -15.80 -13.58
CA THR A 224 -1.93 -16.87 -12.94
C THR A 224 -3.45 -16.70 -13.14
N ASN A 225 -3.93 -15.46 -13.19
CA ASN A 225 -5.37 -15.13 -13.27
C ASN A 225 -5.73 -14.17 -14.43
N PRO A 226 -5.36 -14.46 -15.69
CA PRO A 226 -5.50 -13.51 -16.80
C PRO A 226 -6.96 -13.12 -17.06
N ARG A 227 -7.88 -14.09 -17.01
CA ARG A 227 -9.32 -13.82 -17.18
C ARG A 227 -9.88 -12.93 -16.08
N HIS A 228 -9.45 -13.13 -14.83
CA HIS A 228 -9.90 -12.30 -13.71
C HIS A 228 -9.37 -10.87 -13.83
N CYS A 229 -8.16 -10.68 -14.35
CA CYS A 229 -7.62 -9.35 -14.66
C CYS A 229 -8.40 -8.68 -15.80
N LEU A 230 -8.72 -9.41 -16.86
CA LEU A 230 -9.50 -8.89 -18.00
C LEU A 230 -10.93 -8.47 -17.60
N THR A 231 -11.57 -9.23 -16.72
CA THR A 231 -12.93 -8.92 -16.23
C THR A 231 -12.92 -7.98 -15.02
N LEU A 232 -11.74 -7.50 -14.61
CA LEU A 232 -11.52 -6.71 -13.40
C LEU A 232 -12.11 -7.38 -12.14
N GLY A 233 -12.24 -8.71 -12.10
CA GLY A 233 -12.86 -9.43 -10.99
C GLY A 233 -14.36 -9.13 -10.78
N LEU A 234 -15.02 -8.55 -11.79
CA LEU A 234 -16.45 -8.22 -11.77
C LEU A 234 -17.33 -9.42 -12.19
N GLU A 235 -16.75 -10.40 -12.86
CA GLU A 235 -17.43 -11.64 -13.25
C GLU A 235 -17.22 -12.74 -12.21
N LYS A 236 -18.28 -13.50 -11.92
CA LYS A 236 -18.20 -14.65 -11.03
C LYS A 236 -17.50 -15.81 -11.75
N SER A 237 -16.39 -16.30 -11.19
CA SER A 237 -15.74 -17.48 -11.75
C SER A 237 -16.56 -18.74 -11.46
N LYS A 238 -16.63 -19.68 -12.42
CA LYS A 238 -17.23 -21.02 -12.21
C LYS A 238 -16.63 -21.75 -10.99
N SER A 239 -15.37 -21.44 -10.64
CA SER A 239 -14.70 -21.99 -9.44
C SER A 239 -15.20 -21.35 -8.14
N GLU A 240 -15.52 -20.06 -8.15
CA GLU A 240 -16.13 -19.36 -7.02
C GLU A 240 -17.57 -19.81 -6.78
N GLU A 241 -18.33 -20.09 -7.85
CA GLU A 241 -19.68 -20.65 -7.75
C GLU A 241 -19.72 -22.02 -7.09
N ARG A 242 -18.70 -22.86 -7.34
CA ARG A 242 -18.56 -24.18 -6.71
C ARG A 242 -17.95 -24.14 -5.31
N GLY A 243 -17.73 -22.95 -4.74
CA GLY A 243 -17.12 -22.78 -3.41
C GLY A 243 -15.63 -23.16 -3.33
N LYS A 244 -14.98 -23.43 -4.47
CA LYS A 244 -13.54 -23.77 -4.57
C LYS A 244 -12.73 -22.55 -4.99
N ALA A 245 -12.87 -21.43 -4.27
CA ALA A 245 -12.03 -20.27 -4.51
C ALA A 245 -10.58 -20.61 -4.13
N ARG A 246 -9.60 -20.23 -4.95
CA ARG A 246 -8.18 -20.40 -4.62
C ARG A 246 -7.82 -19.52 -3.41
N ASP A 247 -7.18 -20.12 -2.42
CA ASP A 247 -6.63 -19.42 -1.27
C ASP A 247 -5.17 -18.99 -1.52
N GLY A 248 -4.70 -18.00 -0.76
CA GLY A 248 -3.35 -17.44 -0.83
C GLY A 248 -3.26 -16.18 -1.69
N PHE A 249 -2.03 -15.83 -2.08
CA PHE A 249 -1.75 -14.61 -2.85
C PHE A 249 -2.41 -14.60 -4.22
N CYS A 250 -2.44 -15.73 -4.92
CA CYS A 250 -3.07 -15.87 -6.23
C CYS A 250 -4.60 -16.04 -6.16
N GLY A 251 -5.23 -15.84 -5.00
CA GLY A 251 -6.67 -15.88 -4.82
C GLY A 251 -7.39 -14.64 -5.37
N PRO A 252 -8.69 -14.74 -5.71
CA PRO A 252 -9.46 -13.62 -6.28
C PRO A 252 -9.58 -12.42 -5.31
N ALA A 253 -9.55 -12.66 -4.01
CA ALA A 253 -9.63 -11.61 -2.99
C ALA A 253 -8.41 -10.68 -2.98
N ALA A 254 -7.23 -11.14 -3.42
CA ALA A 254 -6.03 -10.33 -3.48
C ALA A 254 -6.01 -9.34 -4.66
N PHE A 255 -6.89 -9.52 -5.66
CA PHE A 255 -6.89 -8.74 -6.91
C PHE A 255 -6.86 -7.23 -6.68
N VAL A 256 -7.80 -6.70 -5.88
CA VAL A 256 -7.92 -5.25 -5.66
C VAL A 256 -6.67 -4.66 -5.01
N TYR A 257 -6.03 -5.43 -4.13
CA TYR A 257 -4.79 -5.02 -3.47
C TYR A 257 -3.61 -5.02 -4.44
N VAL A 258 -3.54 -6.00 -5.35
CA VAL A 258 -2.52 -6.04 -6.41
C VAL A 258 -2.70 -4.83 -7.34
N VAL A 259 -3.92 -4.59 -7.85
CA VAL A 259 -4.21 -3.43 -8.72
C VAL A 259 -3.84 -2.12 -8.04
N HIS A 260 -4.24 -1.93 -6.78
CA HIS A 260 -3.89 -0.75 -5.99
C HIS A 260 -2.36 -0.60 -5.85
N SER A 261 -1.66 -1.68 -5.49
CA SER A 261 -0.21 -1.67 -5.33
C SER A 261 0.52 -1.37 -6.64
N THR A 262 0.04 -1.92 -7.77
CA THR A 262 0.61 -1.67 -9.10
C THR A 262 0.37 -0.23 -9.54
N ALA A 263 -0.81 0.32 -9.29
CA ALA A 263 -1.11 1.72 -9.58
C ALA A 263 -0.23 2.68 -8.76
N LEU A 264 -0.04 2.39 -7.47
CA LEU A 264 0.89 3.14 -6.61
C LEU A 264 2.34 3.00 -7.07
N LEU A 265 2.77 1.81 -7.48
CA LEU A 265 4.11 1.58 -7.98
C LEU A 265 4.36 2.38 -9.26
N ALA A 266 3.44 2.32 -10.23
CA ALA A 266 3.55 3.07 -11.48
C ALA A 266 3.57 4.58 -11.21
N PHE A 267 2.64 5.09 -10.41
CA PHE A 267 2.61 6.50 -10.04
C PHE A 267 3.89 6.94 -9.31
N GLY A 268 4.34 6.17 -8.33
CA GLY A 268 5.55 6.48 -7.56
C GLY A 268 6.82 6.41 -8.40
N PHE A 269 6.90 5.49 -9.35
CA PHE A 269 8.06 5.36 -10.24
C PHE A 269 8.14 6.50 -11.25
N PHE A 270 7.02 6.88 -11.87
CA PHE A 270 7.02 7.88 -12.94
C PHE A 270 6.87 9.32 -12.44
N CYS A 271 6.19 9.54 -11.31
CA CYS A 271 5.78 10.87 -10.89
C CYS A 271 6.38 11.33 -9.56
N MET A 272 7.08 10.47 -8.80
CA MET A 272 7.70 10.82 -7.53
C MET A 272 9.23 10.63 -7.57
N HIS A 273 9.92 11.17 -6.56
CA HIS A 273 11.32 10.82 -6.32
C HIS A 273 11.42 9.34 -5.96
N VAL A 274 12.15 8.58 -6.78
CA VAL A 274 12.17 7.12 -6.73
C VAL A 274 12.69 6.58 -5.38
N GLN A 275 13.57 7.31 -4.69
CA GLN A 275 14.03 6.95 -3.34
C GLN A 275 12.89 6.79 -2.31
N VAL A 276 11.81 7.57 -2.46
CA VAL A 276 10.65 7.58 -1.54
C VAL A 276 9.76 6.36 -1.76
N LEU A 277 9.94 5.63 -2.87
CA LEU A 277 9.05 4.55 -3.28
C LEU A 277 8.96 3.41 -2.25
N THR A 278 10.08 3.10 -1.57
CA THR A 278 10.14 2.07 -0.53
C THR A 278 9.20 2.39 0.64
N ARG A 279 9.30 3.59 1.22
CA ARG A 279 8.41 4.02 2.31
C ARG A 279 6.98 4.27 1.85
N PHE A 280 6.81 4.73 0.62
CA PHE A 280 5.51 4.96 0.01
C PHE A 280 4.70 3.66 -0.11
N LEU A 281 5.28 2.62 -0.72
CA LEU A 281 4.61 1.32 -0.87
C LEU A 281 4.50 0.56 0.44
N GLY A 282 5.54 0.62 1.29
CA GLY A 282 5.53 -0.05 2.60
C GLY A 282 4.42 0.44 3.55
N SER A 283 4.03 1.72 3.44
CA SER A 283 2.91 2.28 4.23
C SER A 283 1.54 2.11 3.58
N SER A 284 1.50 1.96 2.26
CA SER A 284 0.23 2.02 1.51
C SER A 284 -0.33 0.67 1.09
N SER A 285 0.51 -0.35 0.96
CA SER A 285 0.09 -1.62 0.36
C SER A 285 0.53 -2.84 1.17
N PRO A 286 -0.37 -3.80 1.45
CA PRO A 286 0.02 -5.06 2.08
C PRO A 286 0.73 -6.01 1.11
N ILE A 287 0.70 -5.76 -0.21
CA ILE A 287 1.27 -6.63 -1.24
C ILE A 287 2.78 -6.77 -1.09
N LEU A 288 3.47 -5.70 -0.67
CA LEU A 288 4.91 -5.72 -0.42
C LEU A 288 5.31 -6.75 0.66
N TYR A 289 4.36 -7.19 1.48
CA TYR A 289 4.56 -8.18 2.54
C TYR A 289 3.93 -9.53 2.18
N TRP A 290 2.76 -9.54 1.53
CA TRP A 290 2.07 -10.77 1.14
C TRP A 290 2.81 -11.55 0.06
N PHE A 291 3.41 -10.87 -0.90
CA PHE A 291 4.10 -11.52 -2.00
C PHE A 291 5.43 -12.16 -1.55
N PRO A 292 6.33 -11.49 -0.81
CA PRO A 292 7.49 -12.19 -0.27
C PRO A 292 7.12 -13.32 0.70
N ALA A 293 6.06 -13.17 1.50
CA ALA A 293 5.54 -14.26 2.32
C ALA A 293 5.02 -15.44 1.48
N HIS A 294 4.44 -15.18 0.30
CA HIS A 294 4.07 -16.21 -0.66
C HIS A 294 5.29 -16.97 -1.17
N LEU A 295 6.31 -16.24 -1.61
CA LEU A 295 7.55 -16.80 -2.15
C LEU A 295 8.27 -17.66 -1.11
N LEU A 296 8.44 -17.14 0.11
CA LEU A 296 9.02 -17.92 1.22
C LEU A 296 8.21 -19.18 1.49
N GLN A 297 6.89 -19.09 1.54
CA GLN A 297 6.03 -20.24 1.78
C GLN A 297 6.01 -21.26 0.63
N GLU A 298 6.33 -20.88 -0.61
CA GLU A 298 6.33 -21.78 -1.78
C GLU A 298 7.71 -22.34 -2.15
N HIS A 299 8.79 -21.66 -1.78
CA HIS A 299 10.13 -22.04 -2.23
C HIS A 299 11.04 -22.48 -1.07
N GLU A 300 10.67 -22.25 0.19
CA GLU A 300 11.52 -22.57 1.33
C GLU A 300 11.09 -23.86 2.04
N PRO A 301 11.80 -24.99 1.81
CA PRO A 301 11.41 -26.29 2.35
C PRO A 301 11.51 -26.35 3.89
N LEU A 302 12.37 -25.54 4.50
CA LEU A 302 12.51 -25.47 5.94
C LEU A 302 11.22 -25.02 6.64
N LEU A 303 10.38 -24.22 5.98
CA LEU A 303 9.09 -23.79 6.51
C LEU A 303 8.01 -24.87 6.46
N TRP A 304 8.17 -25.89 5.61
CA TRP A 304 7.22 -27.01 5.48
C TRP A 304 7.43 -28.10 6.53
N SER A 305 8.67 -28.26 7.01
CA SER A 305 9.08 -29.32 7.93
C SER A 305 8.38 -29.30 9.31
N THR A 306 7.68 -28.22 9.66
CA THR A 306 7.06 -28.00 10.98
C THR A 306 5.56 -28.27 11.05
N GLY A 307 4.93 -28.76 9.98
CA GLY A 307 3.54 -29.18 10.09
C GLY A 307 3.07 -29.95 8.88
N THR A 308 2.84 -31.24 9.10
CA THR A 308 1.97 -32.14 8.33
C THR A 308 0.97 -31.36 7.49
N ASP A 309 1.23 -31.26 6.19
CA ASP A 309 0.27 -30.94 5.13
C ASP A 309 0.98 -31.20 3.79
N ASN A 310 1.07 -32.48 3.41
CA ASN A 310 1.32 -32.87 2.03
C ASN A 310 -0.04 -32.97 1.31
N PRO A 311 -0.30 -32.21 0.24
CA PRO A 311 -1.30 -32.62 -0.73
C PRO A 311 -0.63 -33.61 -1.70
N THR A 312 -0.91 -34.90 -1.49
CA THR A 312 -0.90 -35.99 -2.50
C THR A 312 0.35 -36.19 -3.36
N SER A 313 1.13 -37.23 -3.06
CA SER A 313 1.38 -38.41 -3.95
C SER A 313 2.55 -39.27 -3.43
N GLY A 314 2.33 -40.59 -3.30
CA GLY A 314 3.39 -41.61 -3.41
C GLY A 314 4.04 -42.17 -2.13
N LYS A 315 3.55 -43.35 -1.71
CA LYS A 315 4.18 -44.49 -0.97
C LYS A 315 5.12 -44.23 0.25
N PRO A 316 4.91 -44.91 1.40
CA PRO A 316 5.81 -44.82 2.55
C PRO A 316 7.03 -45.73 2.36
N LEU A 317 8.20 -45.16 2.06
CA LEU A 317 9.47 -45.87 2.28
C LEU A 317 9.93 -45.66 3.73
N ARG A 318 9.74 -46.73 4.50
CA ARG A 318 10.27 -46.94 5.85
C ARG A 318 11.80 -46.89 5.81
N GLY A 319 12.41 -45.88 6.44
CA GLY A 319 13.86 -45.74 6.49
C GLY A 319 14.32 -44.84 7.64
N LYS A 320 14.73 -45.49 8.73
CA LYS A 320 15.64 -45.08 9.83
C LYS A 320 15.80 -43.58 10.14
N SER A 321 15.33 -43.22 11.32
CA SER A 321 15.67 -42.01 12.07
C SER A 321 17.17 -41.89 12.37
N PRO A 322 17.76 -40.69 12.25
CA PRO A 322 18.82 -40.24 13.13
C PRO A 322 18.23 -39.25 14.14
N SER A 323 18.29 -39.68 15.40
CA SER A 323 18.16 -38.88 16.61
C SER A 323 19.11 -37.69 16.61
N SER A 324 18.56 -36.48 16.71
CA SER A 324 19.15 -35.33 17.42
C SER A 324 18.13 -34.19 17.42
N CYS A 325 17.13 -34.28 18.30
CA CYS A 325 16.18 -33.19 18.52
C CYS A 325 16.81 -32.21 19.51
N GLY A 326 17.58 -31.26 18.98
CA GLY A 326 18.02 -30.09 19.72
C GLY A 326 16.80 -29.30 20.18
N LYS A 327 16.55 -29.31 21.49
CA LYS A 327 15.58 -28.46 22.19
C LYS A 327 15.88 -26.98 21.87
N GLY A 328 14.85 -26.24 21.46
CA GLY A 328 14.86 -24.77 21.47
C GLY A 328 14.89 -24.04 20.12
N ALA A 329 14.50 -24.66 19.01
CA ALA A 329 14.30 -23.91 17.76
C ALA A 329 13.08 -22.99 17.92
N SER A 330 13.31 -21.68 17.97
CA SER A 330 12.29 -20.64 18.10
C SER A 330 11.02 -20.91 17.27
N ASP A 331 9.83 -20.79 17.87
CA ASP A 331 8.53 -20.85 17.16
C ASP A 331 8.41 -19.79 16.03
N ASN A 332 9.29 -18.78 16.02
CA ASN A 332 9.33 -17.78 14.98
C ASN A 332 9.99 -18.33 13.70
N PRO A 333 9.25 -18.45 12.57
CA PRO A 333 9.77 -19.00 11.33
C PRO A 333 10.91 -18.16 10.74
N ILE A 334 10.90 -16.82 10.89
CA ILE A 334 11.98 -15.97 10.38
C ILE A 334 13.27 -16.23 11.16
N VAL A 335 13.21 -16.28 12.49
CA VAL A 335 14.38 -16.57 13.32
C VAL A 335 14.96 -17.94 12.96
N ARG A 336 14.11 -18.94 12.74
CA ARG A 336 14.54 -20.26 12.27
C ARG A 336 15.27 -20.20 10.92
N LEU A 337 14.78 -19.41 9.96
CA LEU A 337 15.46 -19.21 8.67
C LEU A 337 16.82 -18.51 8.84
N LEU A 338 16.91 -17.54 9.76
CA LEU A 338 18.16 -16.84 10.05
C LEU A 338 19.19 -17.74 10.74
N LEU A 339 18.77 -18.59 11.68
CA LEU A 339 19.64 -19.58 12.31
C LEU A 339 20.17 -20.60 11.30
N ASN A 340 19.38 -20.91 10.27
CA ASN A 340 19.74 -21.83 9.19
C ASN A 340 20.17 -21.10 7.90
N TRP A 341 20.75 -19.89 8.01
CA TRP A 341 21.04 -19.02 6.86
C TRP A 341 21.84 -19.70 5.74
N ARG A 342 22.78 -20.61 6.08
CA ARG A 342 23.58 -21.31 5.05
C ARG A 342 22.72 -22.25 4.19
N SER A 343 21.70 -22.86 4.79
CA SER A 343 20.87 -23.91 4.20
C SER A 343 19.62 -23.42 3.48
N ILE A 344 19.25 -22.14 3.63
CA ILE A 344 18.08 -21.56 2.93
C ILE A 344 18.37 -21.32 1.45
N THR A 345 17.29 -21.30 0.65
CA THR A 345 17.37 -21.07 -0.80
C THR A 345 17.92 -19.68 -1.12
N PRO A 346 18.56 -19.48 -2.29
CA PRO A 346 19.08 -18.16 -2.70
C PRO A 346 17.98 -17.09 -2.74
N LEU A 347 16.77 -17.46 -3.18
CA LEU A 347 15.61 -16.56 -3.18
C LEU A 347 15.25 -16.10 -1.75
N SER A 348 15.16 -17.02 -0.79
CA SER A 348 14.90 -16.68 0.61
C SER A 348 16.01 -15.81 1.20
N LYS A 349 17.29 -16.05 0.86
CA LYS A 349 18.43 -15.20 1.25
C LYS A 349 18.24 -13.79 0.72
N SER A 350 17.89 -13.63 -0.55
CA SER A 350 17.66 -12.31 -1.15
C SER A 350 16.50 -11.56 -0.50
N ILE A 351 15.38 -12.24 -0.24
CA ILE A 351 14.21 -11.63 0.41
C ILE A 351 14.56 -11.18 1.83
N LEU A 352 15.06 -12.09 2.67
CA LEU A 352 15.38 -11.77 4.06
C LEU A 352 16.53 -10.76 4.17
N GLY A 353 17.53 -10.89 3.30
CA GLY A 353 18.66 -9.96 3.21
C GLY A 353 18.21 -8.54 2.82
N PHE A 354 17.25 -8.42 1.90
CA PHE A 354 16.64 -7.13 1.58
C PHE A 354 15.90 -6.54 2.79
N PHE A 355 14.99 -7.29 3.42
CA PHE A 355 14.20 -6.80 4.55
C PHE A 355 15.08 -6.39 5.74
N LEU A 356 15.97 -7.28 6.18
CA LEU A 356 16.86 -7.02 7.32
C LEU A 356 17.93 -5.98 6.99
N GLY A 357 18.49 -6.02 5.78
CA GLY A 357 19.51 -5.08 5.34
C GLY A 357 18.96 -3.65 5.30
N TYR A 358 17.78 -3.44 4.70
CA TYR A 358 17.16 -2.11 4.65
C TYR A 358 16.67 -1.66 6.02
N TRP A 359 16.13 -2.57 6.83
CA TRP A 359 15.74 -2.26 8.20
C TRP A 359 16.94 -1.78 9.04
N LEU A 360 18.06 -2.50 9.00
CA LEU A 360 19.27 -2.15 9.74
C LEU A 360 19.94 -0.89 9.17
N LEU A 361 20.13 -0.81 7.85
CA LEU A 361 20.75 0.33 7.19
C LEU A 361 19.93 1.60 7.41
N GLY A 362 18.60 1.51 7.31
CA GLY A 362 17.69 2.60 7.61
C GLY A 362 17.83 3.10 9.04
N LEU A 363 17.91 2.20 10.03
CA LEU A 363 18.13 2.57 11.43
C LEU A 363 19.47 3.30 11.61
N ILE A 364 20.56 2.74 11.05
CA ILE A 364 21.89 3.34 11.15
C ILE A 364 21.90 4.73 10.53
N LEU A 365 21.42 4.88 9.29
CA LEU A 365 21.44 6.18 8.60
C LEU A 365 20.55 7.21 9.28
N HIS A 366 19.34 6.80 9.71
CA HIS A 366 18.39 7.71 10.33
C HIS A 366 18.88 8.24 11.68
N CYS A 367 19.42 7.38 12.55
CA CYS A 367 19.94 7.79 13.85
C CYS A 367 21.15 8.73 13.74
N ASN A 368 21.84 8.72 12.61
CA ASN A 368 22.96 9.61 12.31
C ASN A 368 22.57 10.82 11.44
N PHE A 369 21.27 11.10 11.29
CA PHE A 369 20.72 12.22 10.51
C PHE A 369 21.08 12.21 9.02
N TYR A 370 21.47 11.05 8.47
CA TYR A 370 21.64 10.89 7.04
C TYR A 370 20.29 10.70 6.33
N PRO A 371 20.16 11.15 5.08
CA PRO A 371 18.96 10.90 4.30
C PRO A 371 18.78 9.39 4.08
N TRP A 372 17.61 8.89 4.43
CA TRP A 372 17.16 7.53 4.14
C TRP A 372 15.80 7.60 3.44
N THR A 373 15.64 6.77 2.40
CA THR A 373 14.45 6.58 1.52
C THR A 373 13.32 7.62 1.63
#